data_AF-A0A529Y0P0-F1
#
_entry.id   AF-A0A529Y0P0-F1
#
_cell.length_a   1.000
_cell.length_b   1.000
_cell.length_c   1.000
_cell.angle_alpha   90.00
_cell.angle_beta   90.00
_cell.angle_gamma   90.00
#
_symmetry.space_group_name_H-M   'P 1'
#
loop_
_entity.id
_entity.type
_entity.pdbx_description
1 polymer ?
#
loop_
_entity_poly.entity_id
_entity_poly.type
_entity_poly.pdbx_seq_one_letter_code
_entity_poly.pdbx_strand_id
1 'polypeptide(L)' 'MKQRLQFFAKAPEIMKAVSALNKAVDECGLEVSLLHLIKLRASQINGCSYCVEMHSREARRDGETETRLYLVAAWKE' A
#
# COMPACT_ATOMS: atom_id res chain seq x y z
N MET A 1 -15.67 4.73 -6.27
CA MET A 1 -16.05 3.30 -6.41
C MET A 1 -17.07 2.96 -5.33
N LYS A 2 -18.16 2.26 -5.66
CA LYS A 2 -19.12 1.76 -4.65
C LYS A 2 -18.62 0.43 -4.10
N GLN A 3 -18.42 0.37 -2.79
CA GLN A 3 -17.95 -0.84 -2.11
C GLN A 3 -19.02 -1.94 -2.15
N ARG A 4 -18.62 -3.17 -2.52
CA ARG A 4 -19.52 -4.33 -2.62
C ARG A 4 -19.81 -4.99 -1.26
N LEU A 5 -18.86 -4.91 -0.32
CA LEU A 5 -18.93 -5.53 1.01
C LEU A 5 -18.21 -4.65 2.04
N GLN A 6 -18.87 -4.35 3.16
CA GLN A 6 -18.28 -3.67 4.31
C GLN A 6 -17.52 -4.67 5.20
N PHE A 7 -16.33 -5.08 4.77
CA PHE A 7 -15.59 -6.19 5.39
C PHE A 7 -15.16 -5.92 6.85
N PHE A 8 -14.87 -4.67 7.23
CA PHE A 8 -14.61 -4.31 8.63
C PHE A 8 -15.80 -4.61 9.56
N ALA A 9 -17.02 -4.38 9.08
CA ALA A 9 -18.23 -4.68 9.84
C ALA A 9 -18.62 -6.16 9.78
N LYS A 10 -18.29 -6.85 8.68
CA LYS A 10 -18.70 -8.24 8.43
C LYS A 10 -17.71 -9.30 8.95
N ALA A 11 -16.44 -8.95 9.09
CA ALA A 11 -15.39 -9.86 9.54
C ALA A 11 -14.36 -9.12 10.45
N PRO A 12 -14.78 -8.61 11.61
CA PRO A 12 -13.93 -7.76 12.46
C PRO A 12 -12.66 -8.46 12.94
N GLU A 13 -12.74 -9.75 13.34
CA GLU A 13 -11.57 -10.49 13.81
C GLU A 13 -10.54 -10.74 12.70
N ILE A 14 -10.99 -11.03 11.48
CA ILE A 14 -10.09 -11.17 10.32
C ILE A 14 -9.41 -9.84 10.03
N MET A 15 -10.18 -8.74 10.05
CA MET A 15 -9.61 -7.42 9.78
C MET A 15 -8.63 -6.98 10.87
N LYS A 16 -8.86 -7.36 12.13
CA LYS A 16 -7.89 -7.15 13.21
C LYS A 16 -6.57 -7.89 12.95
N ALA A 17 -6.62 -9.14 12.48
CA ALA A 17 -5.42 -9.88 12.11
C ALA A 17 -4.67 -9.25 10.93
N VAL A 18 -5.40 -8.79 9.90
CA VAL A 18 -4.80 -8.08 8.75
C VAL A 18 -4.14 -6.77 9.19
N SER A 19 -4.79 -6.00 10.07
CA SER A 19 -4.19 -4.78 10.64
C SER A 19 -2.94 -5.07 11.47
N ALA A 20 -2.94 -6.15 12.25
CA ALA A 20 -1.77 -6.56 13.03
C ALA A 20 -0.59 -6.96 12.11
N LEU A 21 -0.86 -7.67 11.01
CA LEU A 21 0.15 -7.97 10.00
C LEU A 21 0.74 -6.68 9.40
N ASN A 22 -0.13 -5.73 9.02
CA ASN A 22 0.33 -4.47 8.44
C ASN A 22 1.23 -3.69 9.40
N LYS A 23 0.85 -3.65 10.69
CA LYS A 23 1.67 -3.03 11.75
C LYS A 23 3.04 -3.70 11.87
N ALA A 24 3.09 -5.03 11.88
CA ALA A 24 4.36 -5.76 11.95
C ALA A 24 5.27 -5.47 10.75
N VAL A 25 4.71 -5.30 9.55
CA VAL A 25 5.46 -4.88 8.35
C VAL A 25 5.96 -3.45 8.49
N ASP A 26 5.14 -2.53 9.00
CA ASP A 26 5.56 -1.13 9.22
C ASP A 26 6.68 -1.01 10.26
N GLU A 27 6.75 -1.94 11.21
CA GLU A 27 7.76 -2.00 12.27
C GLU A 27 8.95 -2.93 11.96
N CYS A 28 9.05 -3.48 10.74
CA CYS A 28 10.05 -4.51 10.40
C CYS A 28 11.49 -3.98 10.25
N GLY A 29 11.72 -2.68 10.42
CA GLY A 29 13.04 -2.04 10.34
C GLY A 29 13.50 -1.67 8.93
N LEU A 30 12.68 -1.90 7.89
CA LEU A 30 12.94 -1.39 6.55
C LEU A 30 12.66 0.11 6.45
N GLU A 31 13.35 0.76 5.52
CA GLU A 31 13.14 2.16 5.20
C GLU A 31 11.69 2.42 4.77
N VAL A 32 11.09 3.49 5.29
CA VAL A 32 9.70 3.87 4.97
C VAL A 32 9.50 4.08 3.47
N SER A 33 10.46 4.72 2.78
CA SER A 33 10.44 4.89 1.32
C SER A 33 10.39 3.55 0.59
N LEU A 34 11.18 2.56 1.01
CA LEU A 34 11.17 1.23 0.40
C LEU A 34 9.83 0.52 0.61
N LEU A 35 9.28 0.57 1.83
CA LEU A 35 7.97 -0.01 2.13
C LEU A 35 6.86 0.58 1.25
N HIS A 36 6.87 1.90 1.04
CA HIS A 36 5.94 2.59 0.15
C HIS A 36 6.02 2.08 -1.29
N LEU A 37 7.23 1.98 -1.84
CA LEU A 37 7.42 1.50 -3.22
C LEU A 37 7.04 0.02 -3.39
N ILE A 38 7.31 -0.83 -2.39
CA ILE A 38 6.88 -2.24 -2.39
C ILE A 38 5.36 -2.32 -2.43
N LYS A 39 4.67 -1.62 -1.51
CA LYS A 39 3.21 -1.61 -1.42
C LYS A 39 2.57 -1.05 -2.69
N LEU A 40 3.11 0.04 -3.24
CA LEU A 40 2.66 0.62 -4.50
C LEU A 40 2.85 -0.35 -5.67
N ARG A 41 4.04 -0.94 -5.82
CA ARG A 41 4.33 -1.83 -6.96
C ARG A 41 3.47 -3.10 -6.92
N ALA A 42 3.33 -3.72 -5.75
CA ALA A 42 2.45 -4.88 -5.58
C ALA A 42 0.99 -4.54 -5.93
N SER A 43 0.53 -3.35 -5.54
CA SER A 43 -0.83 -2.88 -5.85
C SER A 43 -1.06 -2.66 -7.35
N GLN A 44 -0.06 -2.11 -8.06
CA GLN A 44 -0.10 -1.95 -9.52
C GLN A 44 -0.16 -3.30 -10.24
N ILE A 45 0.67 -4.28 -9.84
CA ILE A 45 0.66 -5.63 -10.41
C ILE A 45 -0.71 -6.30 -10.22
N ASN A 46 -1.31 -6.12 -9.04
CA ASN A 46 -2.60 -6.71 -8.70
C ASN A 46 -3.81 -5.92 -9.21
N GLY A 47 -3.61 -4.78 -9.88
CA GLY A 47 -4.70 -3.94 -10.38
C GLY A 47 -5.62 -3.37 -9.30
N CYS A 48 -5.14 -3.23 -8.05
CA CYS A 48 -5.95 -2.71 -6.96
C CYS A 48 -5.88 -1.18 -6.90
N SER A 49 -6.76 -0.51 -7.63
CA SER A 49 -6.75 0.96 -7.73
C SER A 49 -6.92 1.69 -6.39
N TYR A 50 -7.63 1.09 -5.42
CA TYR A 50 -7.74 1.63 -4.06
C TYR A 50 -6.37 1.66 -3.35
N CYS A 51 -5.61 0.55 -3.41
CA CYS A 51 -4.28 0.50 -2.81
C CYS A 51 -3.27 1.35 -3.59
N VAL A 52 -3.39 1.43 -4.92
CA VAL A 52 -2.54 2.33 -5.73
C VAL A 52 -2.73 3.78 -5.29
N GLU A 53 -3.97 4.27 -5.16
CA GLU A 53 -4.25 5.62 -4.67
C GLU A 53 -3.69 5.83 -3.25
N MET A 54 -4.01 4.91 -2.33
CA MET A 54 -3.59 4.98 -0.92
C MET A 54 -2.06 5.09 -0.80
N HIS A 55 -1.32 4.13 -1.36
CA HIS A 55 0.13 4.08 -1.20
C HIS A 55 0.84 5.18 -1.98
N SER A 56 0.28 5.64 -3.10
CA SER A 56 0.83 6.82 -3.81
C SER A 56 0.69 8.09 -2.96
N ARG A 57 -0.43 8.26 -2.24
CA ARG A 57 -0.67 9.41 -1.35
C ARG A 57 0.20 9.35 -0.10
N GLU A 58 0.30 8.20 0.53
CA GLU A 58 1.15 7.98 1.71
C GLU A 58 2.62 8.23 1.39
N ALA A 59 3.12 7.65 0.29
CA ALA A 59 4.49 7.85 -0.16
C ALA A 59 4.82 9.34 -0.40
N ARG A 60 3.92 10.07 -1.08
CA ARG A 60 4.08 11.51 -1.33
C ARG A 60 4.09 12.30 -0.02
N ARG A 61 3.19 11.98 0.90
CA ARG A 61 3.14 12.62 2.23
C ARG A 61 4.45 12.41 2.99
N ASP A 62 5.05 11.23 2.85
CA ASP A 62 6.26 10.83 3.56
C ASP A 62 7.55 11.16 2.77
N GLY A 63 7.46 11.97 1.71
CA GLY A 63 8.61 12.58 1.04
C GLY A 63 9.14 11.85 -0.21
N GLU A 64 8.43 10.84 -0.71
CA GLU A 64 8.82 10.17 -1.96
C GLU A 64 8.68 11.10 -3.18
N THR A 65 9.55 10.91 -4.17
CA THR A 65 9.57 11.79 -5.35
C THR A 65 8.55 11.35 -6.40
N GLU A 66 7.94 12.31 -7.10
CA GLU A 66 7.06 12.03 -8.25
C GLU A 66 7.72 11.11 -9.28
N THR A 67 9.01 11.35 -9.58
CA THR A 67 9.79 10.52 -10.50
C THR A 67 9.78 9.05 -10.09
N ARG A 68 10.09 8.74 -8.82
CA ARG A 68 10.09 7.35 -8.34
C ARG A 68 8.67 6.76 -8.30
N LEU A 69 7.66 7.54 -7.93
CA LEU A 69 6.26 7.08 -7.93
C LEU A 69 5.76 6.70 -9.33
N TYR A 70 6.14 7.46 -10.36
CA TYR A 70 5.75 7.16 -11.74
C TYR A 70 6.57 6.01 -12.32
N LEU A 71 7.88 5.97 -12.05
CA LEU A 71 8.78 4.98 -12.63
C LEU A 71 8.78 3.63 -11.93
N VAL A 72 8.25 3.51 -10.70
CA VAL A 72 8.25 2.23 -9.98
C VAL A 72 7.57 1.10 -10.76
N ALA A 73 6.59 1.42 -11.62
CA ALA A 73 5.94 0.43 -12.47
C ALA A 73 6.89 -0.21 -13.50
N ALA A 74 7.95 0.51 -13.88
CA ALA A 74 8.95 0.16 -14.89
C ALA A 74 10.39 0.13 -14.33
N TRP A 75 10.56 -0.08 -13.02
CA TRP A 75 11.83 0.12 -12.29
C TRP A 75 13.06 -0.68 -12.76
N LYS A 76 12.90 -1.65 -13.65
CA LYS A 76 14.00 -2.54 -14.11
C LYS A 76 14.68 -2.07 -15.38
N GLU A 77 14.09 -1.11 -16.10
CA GLU A 77 14.60 -0.56 -17.36
C GLU A 77 15.35 0.75 -17.10
#